data_AF-A0A2G1XP98-F1
#
_entry.id   AF-A0A2G1XP98-F1
#
_cell.length_a   1.000
_cell.length_b   1.000
_cell.length_c   1.000
_cell.angle_alpha   90.00
_cell.angle_beta   90.00
_cell.angle_gamma   90.00
#
_symmetry.space_group_name_H-M   'P 1'
#
loop_
_entity.id
_entity.type
_entity.pdbx_description
1 polymer ?
#
loop_
_entity_poly.entity_id
_entity_poly.type
_entity_poly.pdbx_seq_one_letter_code
_entity_poly.pdbx_strand_id
1 'polypeptide(L)'
;MLDARTEAVRDRAGDEVVRLSDTPELHNAMLRTTAAFTATSAGYYPSIVPGTATAEFRVAFLPGGDDPGRTVAELRLLAGDGATLRVVGNPGETEEQAIDRLRGYLSVPDSTADTDVFRAWQEAVRQTHPGIRASACQFEAVTSAVPFRERGVPVYGIYPFTVTRDMLRRMHGTDEHIDVAALRQGTETVYQLLGRLRAAP
;
A
#
# COMPACT_ATOMS: atom_id res chain seq x y z
N MET A 1 -1.40 -4.09 -23.94
CA MET A 1 -1.14 -3.19 -22.79
C MET A 1 0.31 -2.71 -22.72
N LEU A 2 1.32 -3.52 -23.06
CA LEU A 2 2.74 -3.16 -22.94
C LEU A 2 3.22 -2.03 -23.88
N ASP A 3 2.44 -1.64 -24.89
CA ASP A 3 2.72 -0.53 -25.82
C ASP A 3 2.02 0.80 -25.44
N ALA A 4 1.49 0.94 -24.23
CA ALA A 4 0.84 2.17 -23.81
C ALA A 4 1.85 3.34 -23.73
N ARG A 5 1.83 4.23 -24.73
CA ARG A 5 2.77 5.37 -24.84
C ARG A 5 2.24 6.66 -24.21
N THR A 6 0.95 6.76 -23.93
CA THR A 6 0.33 7.95 -23.35
C THR A 6 -0.37 7.63 -22.03
N GLU A 7 -0.55 8.65 -21.20
CA GLU A 7 -1.30 8.56 -19.93
C GLU A 7 -2.73 8.04 -20.17
N ALA A 8 -3.49 8.67 -21.06
CA ALA A 8 -4.85 8.23 -21.39
C ALA A 8 -4.99 6.77 -21.90
N VAL A 9 -3.94 6.20 -22.50
CA VAL A 9 -3.93 4.77 -22.87
C VAL A 9 -3.61 3.89 -21.66
N ARG A 10 -2.72 4.33 -20.77
CA ARG A 10 -2.41 3.65 -19.51
C ARG A 10 -3.63 3.65 -18.57
N ASP A 11 -4.35 4.75 -18.47
CA ASP A 11 -5.54 4.86 -17.62
C ASP A 11 -6.64 3.90 -18.10
N ARG A 12 -6.96 3.93 -19.40
CA ARG A 12 -7.94 2.99 -19.98
C ARG A 12 -7.53 1.53 -19.81
N ALA A 13 -6.24 1.23 -19.91
CA ALA A 13 -5.74 -0.11 -19.65
C ALA A 13 -5.90 -0.50 -18.17
N GLY A 14 -5.56 0.41 -17.25
CA GLY A 14 -5.74 0.20 -15.82
C GLY A 14 -7.21 -0.01 -15.43
N ASP A 15 -8.11 0.78 -16.02
CA ASP A 15 -9.55 0.61 -15.82
C ASP A 15 -10.05 -0.76 -16.30
N GLU A 16 -9.54 -1.24 -17.43
CA GLU A 16 -9.88 -2.58 -17.92
C GLU A 16 -9.33 -3.69 -17.00
N VAL A 17 -8.11 -3.55 -16.48
CA VAL A 17 -7.57 -4.49 -15.47
C VAL A 17 -8.45 -4.51 -14.23
N VAL A 18 -8.82 -3.35 -13.70
CA VAL A 18 -9.66 -3.25 -12.51
C VAL A 18 -11.04 -3.83 -12.78
N ARG A 19 -11.67 -3.52 -13.92
CA ARG A 19 -13.00 -4.02 -14.29
C ARG A 19 -13.05 -5.54 -14.44
N LEU A 20 -11.98 -6.15 -14.96
CA LEU A 20 -11.87 -7.60 -15.17
C LEU A 20 -11.32 -8.36 -13.95
N SER A 21 -10.88 -7.65 -12.91
CA SER A 21 -10.27 -8.24 -11.73
C SER A 21 -11.29 -8.92 -10.82
N ASP A 22 -10.95 -10.11 -10.31
CA ASP A 22 -11.68 -10.74 -9.20
C ASP A 22 -11.50 -9.96 -7.88
N THR A 23 -10.42 -9.18 -7.76
CA THR A 23 -10.03 -8.29 -6.63
C THR A 23 -9.80 -6.84 -7.11
N PRO A 24 -10.86 -6.14 -7.56
CA PRO A 24 -10.74 -4.80 -8.16
C PRO A 24 -10.15 -3.76 -7.20
N GLU A 25 -10.42 -3.87 -5.89
CA GLU A 25 -9.92 -2.94 -4.88
C GLU A 25 -8.39 -2.98 -4.78
N LEU A 26 -7.82 -4.20 -4.78
CA LEU A 26 -6.38 -4.44 -4.71
C LEU A 26 -5.67 -3.94 -5.98
N HIS A 27 -6.15 -4.36 -7.16
CA HIS A 27 -5.54 -3.91 -8.41
C HIS A 27 -5.69 -2.39 -8.61
N ASN A 28 -6.77 -1.79 -8.14
CA ASN A 28 -6.91 -0.33 -8.18
C ASN A 28 -5.81 0.37 -7.36
N ALA A 29 -5.59 -0.08 -6.12
CA ALA A 29 -4.55 0.47 -5.24
C ALA A 29 -3.13 0.22 -5.76
N MET A 30 -2.91 -0.85 -6.53
CA MET A 30 -1.61 -1.17 -7.12
C MET A 30 -1.30 -0.42 -8.42
N LEU A 31 -2.29 0.19 -9.08
CA LEU A 31 -2.12 0.75 -10.43
C LEU A 31 -2.13 2.27 -10.48
N ARG A 32 -2.69 2.95 -9.48
CA ARG A 32 -2.76 4.42 -9.44
C ARG A 32 -2.70 4.98 -8.02
N THR A 33 -2.34 6.27 -7.92
CA THR A 33 -2.50 7.03 -6.69
C THR A 33 -3.96 7.04 -6.27
N THR A 34 -4.22 6.83 -4.97
CA THR A 34 -5.59 6.80 -4.43
C THR A 34 -5.72 7.79 -3.28
N ALA A 35 -6.92 8.35 -3.11
CA ALA A 35 -7.26 9.17 -1.96
C ALA A 35 -8.46 8.53 -1.22
N ALA A 36 -8.35 8.39 0.09
CA ALA A 36 -9.39 7.85 0.96
C ALA A 36 -9.73 8.87 2.05
N PHE A 37 -11.03 9.14 2.23
CA PHE A 37 -11.54 9.89 3.36
C PHE A 37 -11.39 9.07 4.65
N THR A 38 -10.79 9.64 5.69
CA THR A 38 -10.46 8.90 6.93
C THR A 38 -11.20 9.42 8.15
N ALA A 39 -11.42 10.73 8.25
CA ALA A 39 -12.09 11.32 9.40
C ALA A 39 -12.72 12.67 9.06
N THR A 40 -13.75 13.05 9.82
CA THR A 40 -14.28 14.41 9.80
C THR A 40 -14.58 14.86 11.22
N SER A 41 -14.48 16.17 11.46
CA SER A 41 -14.89 16.81 12.72
C SER A 41 -15.63 18.10 12.40
N ALA A 42 -16.84 18.25 12.94
CA ALA A 42 -17.67 19.44 12.78
C ALA A 42 -18.71 19.54 13.89
N GLY A 43 -18.92 20.75 14.41
CA GLY A 43 -19.94 21.04 15.41
C GLY A 43 -19.66 20.47 16.80
N TYR A 44 -20.47 20.91 17.77
CA TYR A 44 -20.39 20.43 19.16
C TYR A 44 -21.74 20.40 19.88
N TYR A 45 -22.77 21.04 19.33
CA TYR A 45 -24.10 21.10 19.95
C TYR A 45 -25.20 20.98 18.88
N PRO A 46 -26.25 20.15 19.09
CA PRO A 46 -27.23 19.83 18.04
C PRO A 46 -28.00 21.02 17.47
N SER A 47 -28.18 22.10 18.24
CA SER A 47 -28.92 23.29 17.82
C SER A 47 -28.05 24.45 17.36
N ILE A 48 -26.74 24.22 17.16
CA ILE A 48 -25.79 25.26 16.74
C ILE A 48 -25.19 24.86 15.39
N VAL A 49 -25.36 25.72 14.39
CA VAL A 49 -24.73 25.54 13.07
C VAL A 49 -23.21 25.63 13.23
N PRO A 50 -22.44 24.62 12.81
CA PRO A 50 -20.98 24.66 12.93
C PRO A 50 -20.37 25.78 12.10
N GLY A 51 -19.46 26.56 12.70
CA GLY A 51 -18.68 27.58 11.98
C GLY A 51 -17.50 27.00 11.20
N THR A 52 -17.05 25.79 11.54
CA THR A 52 -15.92 25.11 10.90
C THR A 52 -16.18 23.60 10.79
N ALA A 53 -15.58 23.00 9.78
CA ALA A 53 -15.49 21.57 9.59
C ALA A 53 -14.10 21.21 9.06
N THR A 54 -13.57 20.07 9.50
CA THR A 54 -12.30 19.52 9.03
C THR A 54 -12.57 18.13 8.47
N ALA A 55 -12.06 17.84 7.28
CA ALA A 55 -12.05 16.52 6.69
C ALA A 55 -10.60 16.07 6.46
N GLU A 56 -10.29 14.84 6.84
CA GLU A 56 -8.99 14.22 6.66
C GLU A 56 -9.04 13.21 5.53
N PHE A 57 -8.03 13.27 4.67
CA PHE A 57 -7.84 12.35 3.57
C PHE A 57 -6.43 11.76 3.65
N ARG A 58 -6.33 10.45 3.40
CA ARG A 58 -5.07 9.76 3.17
C ARG A 58 -4.88 9.58 1.68
N VAL A 59 -3.75 10.05 1.17
CA VAL A 59 -3.34 9.83 -0.23
C VAL A 59 -2.22 8.79 -0.25
N ALA A 60 -2.42 7.71 -1.01
CA ALA A 60 -1.45 6.65 -1.22
C ALA A 60 -0.83 6.78 -2.61
N PHE A 61 0.48 7.01 -2.65
CA PHE A 61 1.27 7.19 -3.87
C PHE A 61 2.00 5.90 -4.26
N LEU A 62 2.33 5.81 -5.55
CA LEU A 62 3.08 4.70 -6.13
C LEU A 62 4.49 5.11 -6.52
N PRO A 63 5.50 4.22 -6.38
CA PRO A 63 6.82 4.45 -6.96
C PRO A 63 6.72 4.69 -8.47
N GLY A 64 7.32 5.77 -8.96
CA GLY A 64 7.24 6.17 -10.37
C GLY A 64 5.86 6.67 -10.84
N GLY A 65 4.92 6.87 -9.92
CA GLY A 65 3.60 7.45 -10.17
C GLY A 65 3.59 8.97 -10.03
N ASP A 66 2.49 9.52 -9.50
CA ASP A 66 2.29 10.96 -9.35
C ASP A 66 3.26 11.60 -8.36
N ASP A 67 3.66 12.83 -8.64
CA ASP A 67 4.47 13.62 -7.72
C ASP A 67 3.60 14.13 -6.55
N PRO A 68 4.00 13.90 -5.28
CA PRO A 68 3.22 14.36 -4.14
C PRO A 68 3.05 15.88 -4.07
N GLY A 69 4.09 16.65 -4.42
CA GLY A 69 4.03 18.11 -4.40
C GLY A 69 3.08 18.66 -5.46
N ARG A 70 3.13 18.12 -6.68
CA ARG A 70 2.18 18.44 -7.75
C ARG A 70 0.74 18.11 -7.35
N THR A 71 0.53 16.93 -6.77
CA THR A 71 -0.80 16.50 -6.30
C THR A 71 -1.36 17.46 -5.25
N VAL A 72 -0.55 17.86 -4.28
CA VAL A 72 -0.95 18.86 -3.26
C VAL A 72 -1.29 20.21 -3.90
N ALA A 73 -0.51 20.66 -4.89
CA ALA A 73 -0.79 21.90 -5.62
C ALA A 73 -2.10 21.83 -6.41
N GLU A 74 -2.37 20.72 -7.11
CA GLU A 74 -3.62 20.48 -7.83
C GLU A 74 -4.83 20.43 -6.90
N LEU A 75 -4.72 19.75 -5.75
CA LEU A 75 -5.77 19.74 -4.73
C LEU A 75 -6.06 21.13 -4.17
N ARG A 76 -5.04 21.98 -3.99
CA ARG A 76 -5.24 23.38 -3.57
C ARG A 76 -5.97 24.20 -4.63
N LEU A 77 -5.60 24.03 -5.90
CA LEU A 77 -6.29 24.71 -7.01
C LEU A 77 -7.77 24.31 -7.07
N LEU A 78 -8.08 23.01 -6.85
CA LEU A 78 -9.46 22.52 -6.80
C LEU A 78 -10.23 23.05 -5.59
N ALA A 79 -9.58 23.17 -4.43
CA ALA A 79 -10.20 23.74 -3.23
C ALA A 79 -10.51 25.23 -3.39
N GLY A 80 -9.67 25.98 -4.11
CA GLY A 80 -9.80 27.41 -4.29
C GLY A 80 -9.92 28.14 -2.96
N ASP A 81 -10.79 29.14 -2.89
CA ASP A 81 -11.09 29.90 -1.66
C ASP A 81 -12.11 29.19 -0.74
N GLY A 82 -12.60 28.01 -1.13
CA GLY A 82 -13.65 27.29 -0.40
C GLY A 82 -13.16 26.49 0.80
N ALA A 83 -11.87 26.15 0.85
CA ALA A 83 -11.27 25.41 1.96
C ALA A 83 -9.76 25.67 2.05
N THR A 84 -9.20 25.51 3.25
CA THR A 84 -7.75 25.50 3.46
C THR A 84 -7.23 24.07 3.49
N LEU A 85 -6.12 23.82 2.78
CA LEU A 85 -5.47 22.50 2.74
C LEU A 85 -4.13 22.55 3.48
N ARG A 86 -3.97 21.63 4.43
CA ARG A 86 -2.73 21.42 5.19
C ARG A 86 -2.21 20.00 4.98
N VAL A 87 -0.95 19.88 4.57
CA VAL A 87 -0.26 18.58 4.57
C VAL A 87 0.09 18.20 6.01
N VAL A 88 -0.16 16.95 6.38
CA VAL A 88 0.17 16.40 7.70
C VAL A 88 1.51 15.66 7.62
N GLY A 89 2.56 16.25 8.18
CA GLY A 89 3.89 15.66 8.30
C GLY A 89 4.17 15.11 9.71
N ASN A 90 5.41 14.67 9.95
CA ASN A 90 5.85 14.29 11.29
C ASN A 90 5.93 15.53 12.22
N PRO A 91 5.92 15.35 13.55
CA PRO A 91 6.11 16.46 14.48
C PRO A 91 7.40 17.25 14.19
N GLY A 92 7.25 18.56 13.97
CA GLY A 92 8.36 19.47 13.68
C GLY A 92 8.77 19.55 12.21
N GLU A 93 8.21 18.73 11.32
CA GLU A 93 8.44 18.87 9.87
C GLU A 93 7.65 20.05 9.30
N THR A 94 8.29 20.82 8.41
CA THR A 94 7.58 21.71 7.50
C THR A 94 6.86 20.88 6.42
N GLU A 95 5.90 21.50 5.73
CA GLU A 95 5.23 20.83 4.61
C GLU A 95 6.19 20.39 3.51
N GLU A 96 7.15 21.24 3.15
CA GLU A 96 8.19 20.93 2.16
C GLU A 96 9.01 19.71 2.57
N GLN A 97 9.42 19.65 3.84
CA GLN A 97 10.14 18.50 4.40
C GLN A 97 9.30 17.22 4.37
N ALA A 98 7.99 17.31 4.65
CA ALA A 98 7.10 16.15 4.60
C ALA A 98 6.93 15.62 3.17
N ILE A 99 6.78 16.52 2.19
CA ILE A 99 6.67 16.19 0.76
C ILE A 99 7.99 15.57 0.26
N ASP A 100 9.13 16.17 0.59
CA ASP A 100 10.43 15.68 0.14
C ASP A 100 10.80 14.35 0.79
N ARG A 101 10.47 14.15 2.07
CA ARG A 101 10.60 12.83 2.71
C ARG A 101 9.77 11.78 1.98
N LEU A 102 8.53 12.09 1.60
CA LEU A 102 7.69 11.15 0.86
C LEU A 102 8.25 10.84 -0.53
N ARG A 103 8.74 11.86 -1.27
CA ARG A 103 9.46 11.65 -2.53
C ARG A 103 10.69 10.76 -2.35
N GLY A 104 11.47 11.00 -1.29
CA GLY A 104 12.58 10.16 -0.89
C GLY A 104 12.16 8.71 -0.70
N TYR A 105 11.11 8.47 0.10
CA TYR A 105 10.54 7.13 0.32
C TYR A 105 10.13 6.42 -0.97
N LEU A 106 9.50 7.14 -1.90
CA LEU A 106 9.06 6.60 -3.20
C LEU A 106 10.23 6.34 -4.18
N SER A 107 11.37 6.99 -3.97
CA SER A 107 12.57 6.82 -4.79
C SER A 107 13.46 5.66 -4.36
N VAL A 108 13.23 5.09 -3.16
CA VAL A 108 14.01 3.95 -2.65
C VAL A 108 13.69 2.71 -3.48
N PRO A 109 14.68 2.07 -4.12
CA PRO A 109 14.45 0.91 -4.98
C PRO A 109 13.80 -0.28 -4.26
N ASP A 110 13.08 -1.10 -5.03
CA ASP A 110 12.52 -2.36 -4.56
C ASP A 110 13.60 -3.40 -4.24
N SER A 111 13.25 -4.32 -3.33
CA SER A 111 14.13 -5.44 -3.05
C SER A 111 14.18 -6.37 -4.27
N THR A 112 15.40 -6.71 -4.70
CA THR A 112 15.62 -7.70 -5.77
C THR A 112 15.00 -9.05 -5.39
N ALA A 113 14.48 -9.79 -6.38
CA ALA A 113 14.01 -11.16 -6.17
C ALA A 113 15.14 -12.21 -6.10
N ASP A 114 16.38 -11.83 -6.41
CA ASP A 114 17.55 -12.69 -6.26
C ASP A 114 18.18 -12.52 -4.87
N THR A 115 17.52 -13.10 -3.87
CA THR A 115 18.06 -13.21 -2.51
C THR A 115 17.78 -14.58 -1.93
N ASP A 116 18.58 -14.97 -0.94
CA ASP A 116 18.38 -16.22 -0.21
C ASP A 116 17.01 -16.25 0.49
N VAL A 117 16.55 -15.10 0.99
CA VAL A 117 15.23 -14.96 1.63
C VAL A 117 14.10 -15.20 0.63
N PHE A 118 14.18 -14.60 -0.57
CA PHE A 118 13.15 -14.78 -1.59
C PHE A 118 13.13 -16.22 -2.12
N ARG A 119 14.31 -16.84 -2.35
CA ARG A 119 14.41 -18.26 -2.74
C ARG A 119 13.86 -19.19 -1.65
N ALA A 120 14.16 -18.91 -0.37
CA ALA A 120 13.60 -19.67 0.75
C ALA A 120 12.07 -19.53 0.85
N TRP A 121 11.53 -18.35 0.55
CA TRP A 121 10.07 -18.13 0.47
C TRP A 121 9.42 -18.96 -0.64
N GLN A 122 10.00 -18.94 -1.84
CA GLN A 122 9.50 -19.74 -2.96
C GLN A 122 9.47 -21.24 -2.62
N GLU A 123 10.51 -21.74 -1.95
CA GLU A 123 10.60 -23.13 -1.53
C GLU A 123 9.60 -23.46 -0.41
N ALA A 124 9.39 -22.56 0.56
CA ALA A 124 8.38 -22.74 1.61
C ALA A 124 6.97 -22.84 1.00
N VAL A 125 6.62 -21.91 0.10
CA VAL A 125 5.33 -21.92 -0.61
C VAL A 125 5.15 -23.18 -1.44
N ARG A 126 6.19 -23.64 -2.14
CA ARG A 126 6.13 -24.89 -2.92
C ARG A 126 5.77 -26.11 -2.06
N GLN A 127 6.22 -26.13 -0.81
CA GLN A 127 5.96 -27.23 0.13
C GLN A 127 4.57 -27.14 0.78
N THR A 128 4.15 -25.95 1.19
CA THR A 128 2.89 -25.77 1.93
C THR A 128 1.68 -25.50 1.04
N HIS A 129 1.90 -25.08 -0.21
CA HIS A 129 0.88 -24.80 -1.23
C HIS A 129 1.23 -25.48 -2.57
N PRO A 130 1.10 -26.81 -2.69
CA PRO A 130 1.40 -27.53 -3.94
C PRO A 130 0.63 -26.98 -5.14
N GLY A 131 1.33 -26.73 -6.24
CA GLY A 131 0.76 -26.17 -7.48
C GLY A 131 0.71 -24.64 -7.54
N ILE A 132 1.01 -23.94 -6.44
CA ILE A 132 1.08 -22.47 -6.39
C ILE A 132 2.53 -22.00 -6.56
N ARG A 133 2.73 -20.89 -7.27
CA ARG A 133 4.03 -20.25 -7.45
C ARG A 133 4.07 -18.92 -6.71
N ALA A 134 5.16 -18.68 -5.98
CA ALA A 134 5.45 -17.37 -5.42
C ALA A 134 6.13 -16.47 -6.45
N SER A 135 5.62 -15.24 -6.59
CA SER A 135 6.16 -14.18 -7.43
C SER A 135 6.24 -12.89 -6.63
N ALA A 136 7.14 -11.99 -7.03
CA ALA A 136 7.14 -10.62 -6.54
C ALA A 136 5.96 -9.86 -7.16
N CYS A 137 5.33 -9.01 -6.35
CA CYS A 137 4.32 -8.04 -6.77
C CYS A 137 4.45 -6.78 -5.90
N GLN A 138 3.81 -5.70 -6.34
CA GLN A 138 3.68 -4.52 -5.50
C GLN A 138 2.73 -4.80 -4.34
N PHE A 139 3.02 -4.22 -3.18
CA PHE A 139 2.18 -4.32 -1.99
C PHE A 139 1.40 -3.03 -1.81
N GLU A 140 0.08 -3.12 -1.66
CA GLU A 140 -0.86 -1.99 -1.62
C GLU A 140 -0.80 -1.18 -0.32
N ALA A 141 -0.15 -1.73 0.71
CA ALA A 141 -0.04 -1.10 2.02
C ALA A 141 1.37 -0.58 2.29
N VAL A 142 1.45 0.52 3.05
CA VAL A 142 2.73 1.02 3.57
C VAL A 142 3.22 0.08 4.67
N THR A 143 4.49 -0.29 4.60
CA THR A 143 5.17 -1.13 5.61
C THR A 143 6.40 -0.41 6.15
N SER A 144 7.01 -0.97 7.20
CA SER A 144 8.29 -0.48 7.74
C SER A 144 9.51 -0.78 6.85
N ALA A 145 9.33 -1.17 5.58
CA ALA A 145 10.40 -1.66 4.71
C ALA A 145 11.43 -0.60 4.31
N VAL A 146 11.00 0.65 4.06
CA VAL A 146 11.87 1.69 3.48
C VAL A 146 13.13 1.96 4.30
N PRO A 147 13.06 2.20 5.63
CA PRO A 147 14.27 2.42 6.44
C PRO A 147 15.32 1.30 6.38
N PHE A 148 14.91 0.05 6.17
CA PHE A 148 15.81 -1.09 6.02
C PHE A 148 16.42 -1.14 4.62
N ARG A 149 15.61 -0.91 3.58
CA ARG A 149 16.08 -0.87 2.18
C ARG A 149 17.09 0.25 1.94
N GLU A 150 16.92 1.41 2.57
CA GLU A 150 17.91 2.50 2.56
C GLU A 150 19.30 2.06 3.08
N ARG A 151 19.34 1.04 3.94
CA ARG A 151 20.56 0.47 4.51
C ARG A 151 21.05 -0.77 3.76
N GLY A 152 20.49 -1.07 2.60
CA GLY A 152 20.84 -2.22 1.77
C GLY A 152 20.29 -3.55 2.30
N VAL A 153 19.37 -3.55 3.26
CA VAL A 153 18.72 -4.77 3.77
C VAL A 153 17.46 -5.04 2.95
N PRO A 154 17.38 -6.19 2.21
CA PRO A 154 16.18 -6.52 1.45
C PRO A 154 15.01 -6.82 2.38
N VAL A 155 13.83 -6.32 2.03
CA VAL A 155 12.57 -6.51 2.77
C VAL A 155 11.46 -6.85 1.79
N TYR A 156 10.68 -7.88 2.14
CA TYR A 156 9.53 -8.34 1.38
C TYR A 156 8.28 -8.26 2.25
N GLY A 157 7.26 -7.53 1.78
CA GLY A 157 5.94 -7.55 2.39
C GLY A 157 5.24 -8.86 2.04
N ILE A 158 4.67 -9.53 3.04
CA ILE A 158 3.88 -10.75 2.85
C ILE A 158 2.60 -10.67 3.65
N TYR A 159 1.53 -11.23 3.09
CA TYR A 159 0.46 -11.80 3.91
C TYR A 159 0.89 -13.22 4.28
N PRO A 160 1.10 -13.55 5.56
CA PRO A 160 1.66 -14.84 5.94
C PRO A 160 0.64 -15.98 5.83
N PHE A 161 -0.56 -15.75 5.31
CA PHE A 161 -1.65 -16.71 5.13
C PHE A 161 -2.37 -16.44 3.80
N THR A 162 -3.12 -17.43 3.30
CA THR A 162 -3.96 -17.21 2.11
C THR A 162 -5.06 -16.22 2.43
N VAL A 163 -5.16 -15.16 1.63
CA VAL A 163 -6.14 -14.09 1.85
C VAL A 163 -7.22 -14.17 0.79
N THR A 164 -8.48 -14.16 1.23
CA THR A 164 -9.62 -14.02 0.34
C THR A 164 -9.94 -12.55 0.10
N ARG A 165 -10.72 -12.25 -0.96
CA ARG A 165 -11.20 -10.88 -1.18
C ARG A 165 -12.03 -10.35 0.00
N ASP A 166 -12.86 -11.19 0.61
CA ASP A 166 -13.68 -10.77 1.76
C ASP A 166 -12.80 -10.37 2.95
N MET A 167 -11.76 -11.17 3.24
CA MET A 167 -10.77 -10.83 4.27
C MET A 167 -10.06 -9.50 3.96
N LEU A 168 -9.58 -9.30 2.72
CA LEU A 168 -8.94 -8.04 2.31
C LEU A 168 -9.85 -6.83 2.51
N ARG A 169 -11.12 -6.94 2.15
CA ARG A 169 -12.10 -5.83 2.27
C ARG A 169 -12.41 -5.46 3.72
N ARG A 170 -12.17 -6.36 4.67
CA ARG A 170 -12.42 -6.14 6.10
C ARG A 170 -11.20 -5.65 6.86
N MET A 171 -10.03 -5.60 6.22
CA MET A 171 -8.82 -5.11 6.88
C MET A 171 -8.99 -3.64 7.27
N HIS A 172 -8.71 -3.31 8.55
CA HIS A 172 -9.04 -2.03 9.19
C HIS A 172 -10.53 -1.66 9.17
N GLY A 173 -11.41 -2.64 8.95
CA GLY A 173 -12.85 -2.50 8.92
C GLY A 173 -13.54 -3.15 10.11
N THR A 174 -14.87 -3.16 10.08
CA THR A 174 -15.67 -3.95 11.03
C THR A 174 -15.50 -5.43 10.74
N ASP A 175 -15.38 -6.23 11.81
CA ASP A 175 -15.31 -7.70 11.72
C ASP A 175 -14.10 -8.20 10.89
N GLU A 176 -12.95 -7.53 11.07
CA GLU A 176 -11.67 -8.03 10.57
C GLU A 176 -11.36 -9.40 11.19
N HIS A 177 -11.14 -10.40 10.33
CA HIS A 177 -10.94 -11.78 10.76
C HIS A 177 -10.02 -12.54 9.79
N ILE A 178 -9.50 -13.67 10.28
CA ILE A 178 -8.68 -14.61 9.52
C ILE A 178 -9.26 -16.01 9.73
N ASP A 179 -9.35 -16.80 8.66
CA ASP A 179 -9.74 -18.19 8.76
C ASP A 179 -8.69 -19.01 9.55
N VAL A 180 -9.15 -19.88 10.44
CA VAL A 180 -8.26 -20.66 11.32
C VAL A 180 -7.39 -21.65 10.55
N ALA A 181 -7.90 -22.23 9.46
CA ALA A 181 -7.11 -23.11 8.61
C ALA A 181 -6.06 -22.32 7.82
N ALA A 182 -6.43 -21.14 7.29
CA ALA A 182 -5.49 -20.23 6.64
C ALA A 182 -4.37 -19.77 7.59
N LEU A 183 -4.70 -19.44 8.85
CA LEU A 183 -3.72 -19.09 9.88
C LEU A 183 -2.77 -20.26 10.17
N ARG A 184 -3.28 -21.49 10.28
CA ARG A 184 -2.46 -22.68 10.51
C ARG A 184 -1.51 -22.96 9.34
N GLN A 185 -2.02 -22.96 8.11
CA GLN A 185 -1.20 -23.18 6.92
C GLN A 185 -0.17 -22.06 6.72
N GLY A 186 -0.58 -20.82 7.02
CA GLY A 186 0.31 -19.67 6.97
C GLY A 186 1.45 -19.74 7.98
N THR A 187 1.14 -20.13 9.21
CA THR A 187 2.14 -20.38 10.26
C THR A 187 3.15 -21.44 9.84
N GLU A 188 2.69 -22.55 9.25
CA GLU A 188 3.57 -23.59 8.71
C GLU A 188 4.46 -23.03 7.59
N THR A 189 3.92 -22.22 6.69
CA THR A 189 4.69 -21.60 5.59
C THR A 189 5.80 -20.69 6.12
N VAL A 190 5.49 -19.84 7.10
CA VAL A 190 6.50 -18.98 7.75
C VAL A 190 7.52 -19.81 8.52
N TYR A 191 7.10 -20.88 9.20
CA TYR A 191 8.01 -21.81 9.88
C TYR A 191 9.01 -22.44 8.90
N GLN A 192 8.52 -22.93 7.76
CA GLN A 192 9.35 -23.50 6.71
C GLN A 192 10.33 -22.46 6.14
N LEU A 193 9.88 -21.22 5.88
CA LEU A 193 10.74 -20.12 5.47
C LEU A 193 11.88 -19.90 6.48
N LEU A 194 11.55 -19.67 7.74
CA LEU A 194 12.55 -19.37 8.78
C LEU A 194 13.48 -20.56 9.05
N GLY A 195 12.97 -21.78 8.96
CA GLY A 195 13.75 -23.01 9.10
C GLY A 195 14.90 -23.12 8.09
N ARG A 196 14.74 -22.54 6.89
CA ARG A 196 15.76 -22.52 5.82
C ARG A 196 16.82 -21.44 5.99
N LEU A 197 16.52 -20.41 6.78
CA LEU A 197 17.43 -19.30 7.05
C LEU A 197 18.27 -19.53 8.31
N ARG A 198 18.16 -20.71 8.93
CA ARG A 198 18.99 -21.07 10.07
C ARG A 198 20.45 -21.15 9.63
N ALA A 199 21.32 -20.38 10.28
CA ALA A 199 22.75 -20.61 10.18
C ALA A 199 23.07 -22.02 10.74
N ALA A 200 24.05 -22.69 10.14
CA ALA A 200 24.62 -23.89 10.76
C ALA A 200 25.17 -23.51 12.15
N PRO A 201 25.02 -24.39 13.17
CA PRO A 201 25.60 -24.15 14.49
C PRO A 201 27.12 -24.04 14.44
#